data_AF-Q2XRA5-F1
#
_entry.id   AF-Q2XRA5-F1
#
_cell.length_a   1.000
_cell.length_b   1.000
_cell.length_c   1.000
_cell.angle_alpha   90.00
_cell.angle_beta   90.00
_cell.angle_gamma   90.00
#
_symmetry.space_group_name_H-M   'P 1'
#
loop_
_entity.id
_entity.type
_entity.pdbx_description
1 polymer ?
#
loop_
_entity_poly.entity_id
_entity_poly.type
_entity_poly.pdbx_seq_one_letter_code
_entity_poly.pdbx_strand_id
1 'polypeptide(L)'
;HTPITTSRVLSECDLYIPKYDNDAEMKSVKGTFDRQTSQRFEEYNERMNRKRQKRKEQRDKNIQKIIHKDKMEKKLAEKIEKGCLMCACGLGSVAGSVGLFGGFGIYVSKSAALATAIAEGAETAKAAGEAARIPAAIDAVIKGITKVFGVSTLGGQRMETFFNTTLYTEVSKIADAVYNQYDATCIYRVAGSIPVNSARGPICTLVSKKLPLAIQGSSRTVIESTVKTVVSEAEVSAGMAVEKATDEAIQRSIGVVDAKYAICQTAIIASVVAILIIVLIMVIIYLILRYRRKKKMKKKLQ
;
A
#
# COMPACT_ATOMS: atom_id res chain seq x y z
N HIS A 1 -25.31 -72.05 -16.34
CA HIS A 1 -26.05 -70.85 -15.91
C HIS A 1 -25.78 -69.73 -16.90
N THR A 2 -26.81 -69.35 -17.65
CA THR A 2 -26.77 -68.31 -18.67
C THR A 2 -27.39 -67.05 -18.04
N PRO A 3 -26.67 -65.93 -17.91
CA PRO A 3 -27.20 -64.75 -17.23
C PRO A 3 -28.13 -63.97 -18.17
N ILE A 4 -29.39 -63.79 -17.76
CA ILE A 4 -30.37 -62.95 -18.45
C ILE A 4 -30.22 -61.53 -17.90
N THR A 5 -29.61 -60.64 -18.69
CA THR A 5 -29.54 -59.21 -18.39
C THR A 5 -30.86 -58.53 -18.77
N THR A 6 -31.63 -58.10 -17.76
CA THR A 6 -32.83 -57.26 -17.94
C THR A 6 -32.41 -55.82 -18.21
N SER A 7 -32.54 -55.39 -19.46
CA SER A 7 -32.38 -53.99 -19.88
C SER A 7 -33.53 -53.15 -19.29
N ARG A 8 -33.20 -52.20 -18.39
CA ARG A 8 -34.13 -51.16 -17.93
C ARG A 8 -34.19 -50.04 -18.98
N VAL A 9 -35.04 -50.20 -19.98
CA VAL A 9 -35.42 -49.08 -20.86
C VAL A 9 -36.50 -48.26 -20.14
N LEU A 10 -36.23 -46.99 -19.88
CA LEU A 10 -37.24 -46.05 -19.38
C LEU A 10 -38.26 -45.84 -20.51
N SER A 11 -39.46 -46.37 -20.34
CA SER A 11 -40.61 -46.05 -21.21
C SER A 11 -40.98 -44.59 -20.99
N GLU A 12 -40.87 -43.75 -22.02
CA GLU A 12 -41.46 -42.41 -22.01
C GLU A 12 -42.99 -42.59 -21.92
N CYS A 13 -43.57 -42.24 -20.77
CA CYS A 13 -45.01 -42.09 -20.68
C CYS A 13 -45.37 -40.75 -21.33
N ASP A 14 -46.27 -40.77 -22.32
CA ASP A 14 -46.88 -39.55 -22.86
C ASP A 14 -47.56 -38.79 -21.72
N LEU A 15 -47.01 -37.62 -21.38
CA LEU A 15 -47.62 -36.74 -20.38
C LEU A 15 -49.00 -36.33 -20.88
N TYR A 16 -50.04 -36.73 -20.16
CA TYR A 16 -51.38 -36.21 -20.36
C TYR A 16 -51.33 -34.68 -20.17
N ILE A 17 -51.43 -33.91 -21.26
CA ILE A 17 -51.53 -32.45 -21.24
C ILE A 17 -53.02 -32.11 -21.27
N PRO A 18 -53.65 -31.80 -20.13
CA PRO A 18 -55.04 -31.41 -20.15
C PRO A 18 -55.22 -30.05 -20.83
N LYS A 19 -56.16 -29.96 -21.78
CA LYS A 19 -56.51 -28.72 -22.49
C LYS A 19 -57.38 -27.80 -21.62
N TYR A 20 -56.77 -27.15 -20.62
CA TYR A 20 -57.44 -26.14 -19.77
C TYR A 20 -57.18 -24.70 -20.23
N ASP A 21 -56.74 -24.48 -21.47
CA ASP A 21 -56.28 -23.16 -21.95
C ASP A 21 -57.35 -22.06 -21.93
N ASN A 22 -58.64 -22.43 -21.88
CA ASN A 22 -59.77 -21.49 -21.93
C ASN A 22 -60.57 -21.41 -20.61
N ASP A 23 -60.15 -22.11 -19.55
CA ASP A 23 -60.81 -22.02 -18.24
C ASP A 23 -60.41 -20.70 -17.55
N ALA A 24 -61.40 -19.88 -17.19
CA ALA A 24 -61.19 -18.57 -16.59
C ALA A 24 -60.49 -18.66 -15.22
N GLU A 25 -60.78 -19.70 -14.44
CA GLU A 25 -60.18 -19.93 -13.13
C GLU A 25 -58.72 -20.35 -13.29
N MET A 26 -58.45 -21.29 -14.20
CA MET A 26 -57.09 -21.74 -14.53
C MET A 26 -56.22 -20.61 -15.07
N LYS A 27 -56.78 -19.71 -15.89
CA LYS A 27 -56.07 -18.54 -16.43
C LYS A 27 -55.65 -17.56 -15.32
N SER A 28 -56.47 -17.39 -14.28
CA SER A 28 -56.15 -16.53 -13.13
C SER A 28 -55.05 -17.12 -12.24
N VAL A 29 -55.08 -18.43 -12.03
CA VAL A 29 -54.05 -19.17 -11.27
C VAL A 29 -52.72 -19.14 -12.02
N LYS A 30 -52.74 -19.41 -13.32
CA LYS A 30 -51.56 -19.33 -14.20
C LYS A 30 -50.95 -17.93 -14.18
N GLY A 31 -51.76 -16.88 -14.32
CA GLY A 31 -51.29 -15.49 -14.26
C GLY A 31 -50.68 -15.12 -12.89
N THR A 32 -51.22 -15.66 -11.79
CA THR A 32 -50.66 -15.44 -10.45
C THR A 32 -49.35 -16.18 -10.26
N PHE A 33 -49.26 -17.42 -10.74
CA PHE A 33 -48.05 -18.22 -10.71
C PHE A 33 -46.94 -17.60 -11.57
N ASP A 34 -47.26 -17.15 -12.79
CA ASP A 34 -46.32 -16.48 -13.69
C ASP A 34 -45.79 -15.19 -13.06
N ARG A 35 -46.67 -14.39 -12.44
CA ARG A 35 -46.28 -13.16 -11.74
C ARG A 35 -45.36 -13.43 -10.53
N GLN A 36 -45.72 -14.40 -9.69
CA GLN A 36 -44.90 -14.78 -8.53
C GLN A 36 -43.56 -15.39 -8.95
N THR A 37 -43.57 -16.20 -10.01
CA THR A 37 -42.39 -16.83 -10.58
C THR A 37 -41.45 -15.78 -11.17
N SER A 38 -41.99 -14.82 -11.92
CA SER A 38 -41.21 -13.69 -12.46
C SER A 38 -40.52 -12.87 -11.37
N GLN A 39 -41.24 -12.52 -10.29
CA GLN A 39 -40.66 -11.80 -9.14
C GLN A 39 -39.53 -12.59 -8.47
N ARG A 40 -39.72 -13.90 -8.25
CA ARG A 40 -38.67 -14.76 -7.69
C ARG A 40 -37.44 -14.84 -8.59
N PHE A 41 -37.64 -14.86 -9.92
CA PHE A 41 -36.54 -14.84 -10.87
C PHE A 41 -35.75 -13.53 -10.83
N GLU A 42 -36.42 -12.37 -10.74
CA GLU A 42 -35.76 -11.07 -10.58
C GLU A 42 -34.97 -11.00 -9.27
N GLU A 43 -35.57 -11.36 -8.13
CA GLU A 43 -34.89 -11.39 -6.84
C GLU A 43 -33.68 -12.34 -6.83
N TYR A 44 -33.82 -13.51 -7.45
CA TYR A 44 -32.72 -14.46 -7.60
C TYR A 44 -31.59 -13.89 -8.46
N ASN A 45 -31.92 -13.25 -9.58
CA ASN A 45 -30.95 -12.61 -10.47
C ASN A 45 -30.21 -11.47 -9.77
N GLU A 46 -30.89 -10.63 -9.00
CA GLU A 46 -30.25 -9.58 -8.22
C GLU A 46 -29.31 -10.15 -7.15
N ARG A 47 -29.74 -11.17 -6.41
CA ARG A 47 -28.89 -11.84 -5.41
C ARG A 47 -27.67 -12.47 -6.07
N MET A 48 -27.85 -13.09 -7.22
CA MET A 48 -26.75 -13.69 -8.00
C MET A 48 -25.78 -12.64 -8.50
N ASN A 49 -26.26 -11.50 -9.01
CA ASN A 49 -25.43 -10.38 -9.46
C ASN A 49 -24.64 -9.77 -8.31
N ARG A 50 -25.28 -9.50 -7.16
CA ARG A 50 -24.59 -9.01 -5.95
C ARG A 50 -23.48 -9.98 -5.49
N LYS A 51 -23.75 -11.30 -5.50
CA LYS A 51 -22.75 -12.32 -5.16
C LYS A 51 -21.60 -12.38 -6.18
N ARG A 52 -21.88 -12.23 -7.47
CA ARG A 52 -20.86 -12.17 -8.54
C ARG A 52 -19.97 -10.94 -8.39
N GLN A 53 -20.54 -9.78 -8.10
CA GLN A 53 -19.80 -8.53 -7.88
C GLN A 53 -18.84 -8.64 -6.69
N LYS A 54 -19.31 -9.12 -5.53
CA LYS A 54 -18.46 -9.36 -4.35
C LYS A 54 -17.26 -10.28 -4.65
N ARG A 55 -17.48 -11.35 -5.43
CA ARG A 55 -16.39 -12.26 -5.83
C ARG A 55 -15.42 -11.63 -6.84
N LYS A 56 -15.89 -10.71 -7.69
CA LYS A 56 -15.04 -9.95 -8.61
C LYS A 56 -14.14 -8.98 -7.84
N GLU A 57 -14.71 -8.21 -6.93
CA GLU A 57 -13.95 -7.30 -6.05
C GLU A 57 -12.93 -8.05 -5.18
N GLN A 58 -13.29 -9.21 -4.64
CA GLN A 58 -12.35 -10.03 -3.87
C GLN A 58 -11.20 -10.57 -4.73
N ARG A 59 -11.49 -10.98 -5.98
CA ARG A 59 -10.45 -11.39 -6.93
C ARG A 59 -9.54 -10.22 -7.30
N ASP A 60 -10.09 -9.05 -7.61
CA ASP A 60 -9.30 -7.87 -7.97
C ASP A 60 -8.39 -7.44 -6.81
N LYS A 61 -8.88 -7.48 -5.55
CA LYS A 61 -8.06 -7.27 -4.34
C LYS A 61 -6.93 -8.30 -4.21
N ASN A 62 -7.24 -9.58 -4.42
CA ASN A 62 -6.23 -10.64 -4.35
C ASN A 62 -5.19 -10.50 -5.47
N ILE A 63 -5.60 -10.15 -6.68
CA ILE A 63 -4.71 -9.90 -7.82
C ILE A 63 -3.81 -8.70 -7.53
N GLN A 64 -4.34 -7.57 -7.03
CA GLN A 64 -3.51 -6.44 -6.62
C GLN A 64 -2.50 -6.85 -5.56
N LYS A 65 -2.91 -7.64 -4.55
CA LYS A 65 -1.98 -8.15 -3.52
C LYS A 65 -0.86 -9.01 -4.12
N ILE A 66 -1.16 -9.87 -5.11
CA ILE A 66 -0.17 -10.69 -5.81
C ILE A 66 0.77 -9.80 -6.63
N ILE A 67 0.26 -8.83 -7.40
CA ILE A 67 1.08 -7.91 -8.20
C ILE A 67 2.01 -7.07 -7.32
N HIS A 68 1.50 -6.54 -6.20
CA HIS A 68 2.32 -5.80 -5.24
C HIS A 68 3.40 -6.69 -4.64
N LYS A 69 3.07 -7.93 -4.26
CA LYS A 69 4.04 -8.89 -3.72
C LYS A 69 5.13 -9.23 -4.76
N ASP A 70 4.73 -9.54 -5.98
CA ASP A 70 5.63 -9.88 -7.09
C ASP A 70 6.54 -8.70 -7.48
N LYS A 71 6.02 -7.47 -7.45
CA LYS A 71 6.81 -6.24 -7.66
C LYS A 71 7.87 -6.03 -6.58
N MET A 72 7.56 -6.36 -5.32
CA MET A 72 8.51 -6.29 -4.21
C MET A 72 9.58 -7.40 -4.31
N GLU A 73 9.16 -8.63 -4.63
CA GLU A 73 10.07 -9.76 -4.87
C GLU A 73 11.00 -9.48 -6.06
N LYS A 74 10.49 -8.91 -7.17
CA LYS A 74 11.29 -8.52 -8.33
C LYS A 74 12.29 -7.41 -8.01
N LYS A 75 11.90 -6.38 -7.23
CA LYS A 75 12.82 -5.34 -6.76
C LYS A 75 13.90 -5.89 -5.82
N LEU A 76 13.56 -6.91 -5.02
CA LEU A 76 14.50 -7.61 -4.15
C LEU A 76 15.49 -8.45 -4.97
N ALA A 77 15.00 -9.20 -5.96
CA ALA A 77 15.84 -9.98 -6.88
C ALA A 77 16.79 -9.08 -7.68
N GLU A 78 16.33 -7.95 -8.23
CA GLU A 78 17.17 -7.01 -8.98
C GLU A 78 18.27 -6.36 -8.10
N LYS A 79 17.97 -6.07 -6.83
CA LYS A 79 18.96 -5.55 -5.87
C LYS A 79 19.98 -6.62 -5.46
N ILE A 80 19.53 -7.86 -5.27
CA ILE A 80 20.41 -9.00 -4.98
C ILE A 80 21.29 -9.29 -6.19
N GLU A 81 20.75 -9.27 -7.41
CA GLU A 81 21.50 -9.50 -8.64
C GLU A 81 22.52 -8.38 -8.90
N LYS A 82 22.16 -7.10 -8.71
CA LYS A 82 23.12 -5.98 -8.76
C LYS A 82 24.20 -6.09 -7.67
N GLY A 83 23.84 -6.54 -6.46
CA GLY A 83 24.80 -6.81 -5.38
C GLY A 83 25.70 -8.02 -5.67
N CYS A 84 25.18 -9.05 -6.35
CA CYS A 84 25.90 -10.26 -6.72
C CYS A 84 26.82 -10.03 -7.93
N LEU A 85 26.39 -9.25 -8.93
CA LEU A 85 27.22 -8.83 -10.07
C LEU A 85 28.37 -7.91 -9.62
N MET A 86 28.14 -7.02 -8.65
CA MET A 86 29.20 -6.21 -8.02
C MET A 86 30.22 -7.07 -7.26
N CYS A 87 29.83 -8.24 -6.74
CA CYS A 87 30.72 -9.13 -5.98
C CYS A 87 31.38 -10.22 -6.87
N ALA A 88 30.72 -10.65 -7.95
CA ALA A 88 31.24 -11.61 -8.92
C ALA A 88 32.23 -10.97 -9.92
N CYS A 89 32.09 -9.67 -10.24
CA CYS A 89 33.07 -8.95 -11.07
C CYS A 89 34.35 -8.52 -10.31
N GLY A 90 34.49 -8.87 -9.02
CA GLY A 90 35.72 -8.62 -8.25
C GLY A 90 36.73 -9.77 -8.26
N LEU A 91 36.37 -10.96 -8.77
CA LEU A 91 37.19 -12.18 -8.68
C LEU A 91 37.56 -12.76 -10.05
N GLY A 92 37.85 -11.88 -11.00
CA GLY A 92 38.56 -12.22 -12.24
C GLY A 92 40.05 -12.53 -12.03
N SER A 93 40.44 -13.16 -10.91
CA SER A 93 41.80 -13.67 -10.72
C SER A 93 41.82 -14.94 -9.86
N VAL A 94 41.96 -16.05 -10.58
CA VAL A 94 42.70 -17.28 -10.24
C VAL A 94 42.23 -18.09 -9.01
N ALA A 95 41.86 -19.32 -9.34
CA ALA A 95 41.94 -20.55 -8.56
C ALA A 95 40.79 -20.86 -7.60
N GLY A 96 39.93 -21.78 -8.05
CA GLY A 96 39.13 -22.61 -7.17
C GLY A 96 40.01 -23.41 -6.21
N SER A 97 39.78 -23.23 -4.91
CA SER A 97 40.08 -24.19 -3.83
C SER A 97 39.81 -23.60 -2.43
N VAL A 98 38.75 -22.79 -2.29
CA VAL A 98 38.14 -22.54 -0.97
C VAL A 98 36.64 -22.80 -1.07
N GLY A 99 36.30 -24.03 -1.45
CA GLY A 99 34.93 -24.53 -1.40
C GLY A 99 34.56 -25.00 0.00
N LEU A 100 33.36 -24.58 0.43
CA LEU A 100 32.35 -25.42 1.11
C LEU A 100 32.00 -25.22 2.61
N PHE A 101 32.68 -24.42 3.44
CA PHE A 101 32.28 -24.36 4.87
C PHE A 101 32.12 -22.98 5.55
N GLY A 102 31.70 -21.94 4.83
CA GLY A 102 31.33 -20.69 5.52
C GLY A 102 30.41 -19.73 4.77
N GLY A 103 30.53 -19.67 3.44
CA GLY A 103 29.75 -18.70 2.64
C GLY A 103 28.25 -19.01 2.58
N PHE A 104 27.86 -20.26 2.38
CA PHE A 104 26.45 -20.61 2.15
C PHE A 104 25.55 -20.43 3.38
N GLY A 105 26.03 -20.75 4.59
CA GLY A 105 25.24 -20.57 5.82
C GLY A 105 25.04 -19.10 6.22
N ILE A 106 26.03 -18.25 5.94
CA ILE A 106 25.97 -16.82 6.21
C ILE A 106 24.97 -16.11 5.26
N TYR A 107 24.92 -16.50 3.98
CA TYR A 107 23.97 -15.93 3.03
C TYR A 107 22.51 -16.34 3.30
N VAL A 108 22.27 -17.60 3.69
CA VAL A 108 20.92 -18.05 4.07
C VAL A 108 20.45 -17.34 5.34
N SER A 109 21.32 -17.21 6.34
CA SER A 109 20.98 -16.51 7.59
C SER A 109 20.75 -15.01 7.40
N LYS A 110 21.53 -14.33 6.55
CA LYS A 110 21.26 -12.93 6.17
C LYS A 110 19.90 -12.79 5.49
N SER A 111 19.57 -13.70 4.59
CA SER A 111 18.28 -13.67 3.87
C SER A 111 17.09 -13.92 4.80
N ALA A 112 17.22 -14.85 5.75
CA ALA A 112 16.21 -15.12 6.77
C ALA A 112 16.05 -13.96 7.77
N ALA A 113 17.16 -13.33 8.18
CA ALA A 113 17.17 -12.14 9.04
C ALA A 113 16.53 -10.93 8.36
N LEU A 114 16.75 -10.74 7.06
CA LEU A 114 16.07 -9.70 6.28
C LEU A 114 14.58 -10.00 6.14
N ALA A 115 14.19 -11.25 5.87
CA ALA A 115 12.78 -11.62 5.77
C ALA A 115 12.00 -11.37 7.09
N THR A 116 12.62 -11.71 8.22
CA THR A 116 12.05 -11.43 9.56
C THR A 116 12.00 -9.95 9.88
N ALA A 117 13.07 -9.19 9.60
CA ALA A 117 13.08 -7.73 9.80
C ALA A 117 12.12 -6.97 8.88
N ILE A 118 11.83 -7.48 7.69
CA ILE A 118 10.79 -6.91 6.81
C ILE A 118 9.40 -7.25 7.35
N ALA A 119 9.18 -8.44 7.91
CA ALA A 119 7.90 -8.80 8.52
C ALA A 119 7.60 -7.94 9.77
N GLU A 120 8.58 -7.79 10.67
CA GLU A 120 8.47 -6.89 11.83
C GLU A 120 8.42 -5.41 11.41
N GLY A 121 9.19 -5.05 10.37
CA GLY A 121 9.17 -3.75 9.73
C GLY A 121 7.82 -3.41 9.12
N ALA A 122 7.08 -4.38 8.57
CA ALA A 122 5.77 -4.15 7.98
C ALA A 122 4.69 -3.82 9.02
N GLU A 123 4.73 -4.45 10.19
CA GLU A 123 3.82 -4.13 11.31
C GLU A 123 4.09 -2.73 11.86
N THR A 124 5.37 -2.39 12.08
CA THR A 124 5.77 -1.04 12.51
C THR A 124 5.53 0.02 11.44
N ALA A 125 5.70 -0.32 10.16
CA ALA A 125 5.41 0.53 9.02
C ALA A 125 3.91 0.86 8.91
N LYS A 126 3.03 -0.11 9.19
CA LYS A 126 1.58 0.12 9.17
C LYS A 126 1.17 1.13 10.25
N ALA A 127 1.69 0.97 11.48
CA ALA A 127 1.46 1.91 12.56
C ALA A 127 2.03 3.31 12.26
N ALA A 128 3.24 3.38 11.70
CA ALA A 128 3.86 4.63 11.28
C ALA A 128 3.08 5.33 10.15
N GLY A 129 2.58 4.56 9.18
CA GLY A 129 1.74 5.05 8.10
C GLY A 129 0.42 5.63 8.62
N GLU A 130 -0.27 4.92 9.51
CA GLU A 130 -1.50 5.41 10.15
C GLU A 130 -1.25 6.67 10.99
N ALA A 131 -0.15 6.73 11.74
CA ALA A 131 0.24 7.91 12.51
C ALA A 131 0.57 9.12 11.63
N ALA A 132 1.17 8.91 10.45
CA ALA A 132 1.51 9.98 9.50
C ALA A 132 0.30 10.48 8.70
N ARG A 133 -0.75 9.65 8.55
CA ARG A 133 -1.91 9.93 7.71
C ARG A 133 -2.70 11.17 8.14
N ILE A 134 -3.06 11.24 9.43
CA ILE A 134 -3.90 12.31 9.98
C ILE A 134 -3.21 13.68 9.92
N PRO A 135 -1.98 13.87 10.41
CA PRO A 135 -1.32 15.17 10.35
C PRO A 135 -1.07 15.64 8.90
N ALA A 136 -0.72 14.73 7.99
CA ALA A 136 -0.55 15.06 6.58
C ALA A 136 -1.88 15.48 5.91
N ALA A 137 -2.97 14.79 6.21
CA ALA A 137 -4.30 15.15 5.71
C ALA A 137 -4.72 16.55 6.21
N ILE A 138 -4.53 16.83 7.50
CA ILE A 138 -4.87 18.13 8.10
C ILE A 138 -4.02 19.25 7.46
N ASP A 139 -2.71 19.07 7.36
CA ASP A 139 -1.82 20.06 6.72
C ASP A 139 -2.21 20.33 5.26
N ALA A 140 -2.56 19.29 4.50
CA ALA A 140 -3.04 19.43 3.13
C ALA A 140 -4.38 20.16 3.03
N VAL A 141 -5.33 19.88 3.95
CA VAL A 141 -6.60 20.61 4.01
C VAL A 141 -6.36 22.08 4.34
N ILE A 142 -5.51 22.39 5.33
CA ILE A 142 -5.16 23.77 5.71
C ILE A 142 -4.56 24.52 4.51
N LYS A 143 -3.58 23.92 3.82
CA LYS A 143 -2.96 24.49 2.61
C LYS A 143 -3.97 24.68 1.50
N GLY A 144 -4.86 23.71 1.27
CA GLY A 144 -5.92 23.77 0.28
C GLY A 144 -6.90 24.91 0.55
N ILE A 145 -7.42 25.02 1.78
CA ILE A 145 -8.35 26.09 2.17
C ILE A 145 -7.66 27.45 2.10
N THR A 146 -6.41 27.57 2.57
CA THR A 146 -5.64 28.82 2.48
C THR A 146 -5.44 29.25 1.03
N LYS A 147 -5.11 28.32 0.13
CA LYS A 147 -4.90 28.60 -1.30
C LYS A 147 -6.19 29.00 -2.01
N VAL A 148 -7.29 28.32 -1.71
CA VAL A 148 -8.57 28.49 -2.40
C VAL A 148 -9.34 29.71 -1.89
N PHE A 149 -9.36 29.92 -0.58
CA PHE A 149 -10.19 30.93 0.07
C PHE A 149 -9.38 32.08 0.68
N GLY A 150 -8.05 31.97 0.75
CA GLY A 150 -7.20 33.04 1.28
C GLY A 150 -7.38 33.29 2.78
N VAL A 151 -7.89 32.30 3.53
CA VAL A 151 -8.12 32.42 4.98
C VAL A 151 -7.14 31.56 5.76
N SER A 152 -6.67 32.10 6.88
CA SER A 152 -5.77 31.45 7.83
C SER A 152 -6.45 31.13 9.17
N THR A 153 -7.72 31.55 9.33
CA THR A 153 -8.54 31.33 10.52
C THR A 153 -9.92 30.80 10.12
N LEU A 154 -10.47 29.91 10.94
CA LEU A 154 -11.81 29.34 10.81
C LEU A 154 -12.48 29.36 12.18
N GLY A 155 -13.75 29.80 12.24
CA GLY A 155 -14.50 29.85 13.49
C GLY A 155 -13.88 30.75 14.58
N GLY A 156 -13.15 31.80 14.19
CA GLY A 156 -12.44 32.69 15.12
C GLY A 156 -11.16 32.10 15.73
N GLN A 157 -10.71 30.92 15.27
CA GLN A 157 -9.49 30.26 15.73
C GLN A 157 -8.52 30.02 14.58
N ARG A 158 -7.24 29.76 14.89
CA ARG A 158 -6.27 29.28 13.89
C ARG A 158 -6.70 27.90 13.41
N MET A 159 -6.51 27.63 12.11
CA MET A 159 -6.94 26.36 11.51
C MET A 159 -6.32 25.13 12.20
N GLU A 160 -5.09 25.21 12.66
CA GLU A 160 -4.44 24.13 13.43
C GLU A 160 -5.24 23.76 14.69
N THR A 161 -5.75 24.75 15.42
CA THR A 161 -6.56 24.54 16.61
C THR A 161 -7.95 23.99 16.27
N PHE A 162 -8.53 24.45 15.15
CA PHE A 162 -9.81 23.96 14.66
C PHE A 162 -9.74 22.46 14.37
N PHE A 163 -8.75 22.01 13.58
CA PHE A 163 -8.59 20.60 13.19
C PHE A 163 -8.12 19.67 14.32
N ASN A 164 -7.72 20.19 15.48
CA ASN A 164 -7.53 19.36 16.68
C ASN A 164 -8.86 18.86 17.27
N THR A 165 -9.94 19.62 17.06
CA THR A 165 -11.27 19.29 17.61
C THR A 165 -12.24 18.77 16.56
N THR A 166 -12.10 19.20 15.31
CA THR A 166 -12.93 18.77 14.18
C THR A 166 -12.19 17.80 13.28
N LEU A 167 -12.86 16.71 12.90
CA LEU A 167 -12.31 15.74 11.96
C LEU A 167 -12.23 16.35 10.56
N TYR A 168 -11.09 16.16 9.88
CA TYR A 168 -10.88 16.68 8.52
C TYR A 168 -11.85 16.06 7.47
N THR A 169 -12.44 14.91 7.79
CA THR A 169 -13.42 14.21 6.95
C THR A 169 -14.82 14.82 7.01
N GLU A 170 -15.11 15.67 8.00
CA GLU A 170 -16.42 16.31 8.17
C GLU A 170 -16.55 17.55 7.28
N VAL A 171 -16.72 17.31 5.98
CA VAL A 171 -16.85 18.34 4.94
C VAL A 171 -17.87 19.42 5.32
N SER A 172 -19.04 19.04 5.86
CA SER A 172 -20.09 19.99 6.21
C SER A 172 -19.69 20.96 7.32
N LYS A 173 -19.00 20.49 8.37
CA LYS A 173 -18.55 21.38 9.47
C LYS A 173 -17.45 22.33 9.02
N ILE A 174 -16.55 21.85 8.16
CA ILE A 174 -15.50 22.68 7.56
C ILE A 174 -16.14 23.72 6.63
N ALA A 175 -17.09 23.33 5.79
CA ALA A 175 -17.81 24.21 4.89
C ALA A 175 -18.60 25.28 5.66
N ASP A 176 -19.27 24.92 6.76
CA ASP A 176 -19.99 25.85 7.61
C ASP A 176 -19.04 26.84 8.30
N ALA A 177 -17.88 26.38 8.78
CA ALA A 177 -16.87 27.26 9.37
C ALA A 177 -16.29 28.26 8.34
N VAL A 178 -16.03 27.81 7.11
CA VAL A 178 -15.60 28.67 5.99
C VAL A 178 -16.71 29.65 5.61
N TYR A 179 -17.97 29.20 5.58
CA TYR A 179 -19.11 30.04 5.27
C TYR A 179 -19.34 31.12 6.32
N ASN A 180 -19.23 30.79 7.61
CA ASN A 180 -19.34 31.77 8.69
C ASN A 180 -18.21 32.82 8.62
N GLN A 181 -17.00 32.40 8.25
CA GLN A 181 -15.89 33.34 8.02
C GLN A 181 -16.17 34.23 6.81
N TYR A 182 -16.72 33.68 5.73
CA TYR A 182 -17.14 34.44 4.55
C TYR A 182 -18.26 35.43 4.89
N ASP A 183 -19.31 35.02 5.60
CA ASP A 183 -20.42 35.87 6.02
C ASP A 183 -19.95 37.04 6.88
N ALA A 184 -19.14 36.74 7.91
CA ALA A 184 -18.59 37.76 8.81
C ALA A 184 -17.62 38.74 8.12
N THR A 185 -16.86 38.27 7.13
CA THR A 185 -15.84 39.10 6.45
C THR A 185 -16.43 39.89 5.26
N CYS A 186 -17.42 39.33 4.57
CA CYS A 186 -17.94 39.86 3.31
C CYS A 186 -19.28 40.58 3.46
N ILE A 187 -20.06 40.27 4.49
CA ILE A 187 -21.36 40.92 4.75
C ILE A 187 -21.21 41.89 5.93
N TYR A 188 -20.97 43.16 5.60
CA TYR A 188 -20.99 44.23 6.59
C TYR A 188 -22.44 44.58 6.94
N ARG A 189 -22.91 44.20 8.15
CA ARG A 189 -24.22 44.61 8.66
C ARG A 189 -24.05 45.84 9.56
N VAL A 190 -24.30 47.03 9.02
CA VAL A 190 -24.59 48.21 9.85
C VAL A 190 -26.03 48.06 10.34
N ALA A 191 -26.24 48.23 11.64
CA ALA A 191 -27.58 48.23 12.22
C ALA A 191 -28.41 49.34 11.56
N GLY A 192 -29.38 48.96 10.72
CA GLY A 192 -30.33 49.87 10.07
C GLY A 192 -30.17 50.08 8.57
N SER A 193 -29.24 49.43 7.86
CA SER A 193 -29.11 49.60 6.40
C SER A 193 -28.99 48.27 5.62
N ILE A 194 -29.33 48.35 4.32
CA ILE A 194 -29.29 47.26 3.33
C ILE A 194 -27.87 46.66 3.32
N PRO A 195 -27.69 45.32 3.32
CA PRO A 195 -26.37 44.70 3.28
C PRO A 195 -25.60 45.17 2.04
N VAL A 196 -24.56 45.97 2.24
CA VAL A 196 -23.68 46.45 1.18
C VAL A 196 -22.47 45.51 1.11
N ASN A 197 -22.26 44.86 -0.03
CA ASN A 197 -21.11 43.99 -0.31
C ASN A 197 -19.81 44.82 -0.28
N SER A 198 -19.28 45.03 0.92
CA SER A 198 -18.00 45.70 1.12
C SER A 198 -16.91 44.64 1.07
N ALA A 199 -16.31 44.45 -0.11
CA ALA A 199 -15.27 43.44 -0.33
C ALA A 199 -14.00 43.76 0.47
N ARG A 200 -13.97 43.43 1.77
CA ARG A 200 -12.80 43.56 2.63
C ARG A 200 -12.31 42.18 3.04
N GLY A 201 -11.75 41.45 2.09
CA GLY A 201 -11.05 40.19 2.36
C GLY A 201 -10.76 39.35 1.11
N PRO A 202 -9.66 38.58 1.09
CA PRO A 202 -9.32 37.70 -0.02
C PRO A 202 -10.44 36.67 -0.28
N ILE A 203 -11.09 36.16 0.79
CA ILE A 203 -12.21 35.22 0.68
C ILE A 203 -13.40 35.76 -0.12
N CYS A 204 -13.72 37.05 0.03
CA CYS A 204 -14.85 37.68 -0.66
C CYS A 204 -14.64 37.71 -2.18
N THR A 205 -13.41 38.00 -2.60
CA THR A 205 -13.02 38.07 -4.02
C THR A 205 -12.81 36.70 -4.64
N LEU A 206 -12.29 35.74 -3.88
CA LEU A 206 -12.03 34.38 -4.36
C LEU A 206 -13.31 33.56 -4.49
N VAL A 207 -14.24 33.68 -3.53
CA VAL A 207 -15.55 33.02 -3.60
C VAL A 207 -16.41 33.63 -4.72
N SER A 208 -16.41 34.97 -4.88
CA SER A 208 -17.17 35.62 -5.96
C SER A 208 -16.67 35.23 -7.35
N LYS A 209 -15.34 35.08 -7.54
CA LYS A 209 -14.74 34.57 -8.79
C LYS A 209 -15.12 33.12 -9.11
N LYS A 210 -15.43 32.31 -8.10
CA LYS A 210 -15.81 30.90 -8.26
C LYS A 210 -17.31 30.72 -8.48
N LEU A 211 -18.11 31.76 -8.27
CA LEU A 211 -19.54 31.74 -8.53
C LEU A 211 -19.76 31.83 -10.05
N PRO A 212 -20.34 30.80 -10.71
CA PRO A 212 -20.60 30.89 -12.14
C PRO A 212 -21.63 32.00 -12.40
N LEU A 213 -21.37 32.81 -13.44
CA LEU A 213 -22.26 33.87 -13.93
C LEU A 213 -23.63 33.36 -14.43
N ALA A 214 -23.87 32.04 -14.39
CA ALA A 214 -25.14 31.41 -14.72
C ALA A 214 -25.52 30.40 -13.62
N ILE A 215 -26.73 30.59 -13.07
CA ILE A 215 -27.46 29.71 -12.13
C ILE A 215 -27.09 29.89 -10.64
N GLN A 216 -27.96 30.61 -9.93
CA GLN A 216 -28.73 30.17 -8.74
C GLN A 216 -28.07 29.23 -7.71
N GLY A 217 -26.76 29.30 -7.51
CA GLY A 217 -26.05 28.65 -6.41
C GLY A 217 -25.88 29.63 -5.24
N SER A 218 -26.34 29.27 -4.05
CA SER A 218 -25.97 30.00 -2.83
C SER A 218 -24.45 29.94 -2.64
N SER A 219 -23.81 31.01 -2.15
CA SER A 219 -22.37 31.00 -1.81
C SER A 219 -21.97 29.79 -0.95
N ARG A 220 -22.93 29.26 -0.16
CA ARG A 220 -22.78 28.06 0.65
C ARG A 220 -22.52 26.79 -0.17
N THR A 221 -23.20 26.58 -1.30
CA THR A 221 -23.05 25.36 -2.12
C THR A 221 -21.72 25.35 -2.87
N VAL A 222 -21.25 26.52 -3.31
CA VAL A 222 -19.91 26.67 -3.91
C VAL A 222 -18.82 26.41 -2.88
N ILE A 223 -18.96 26.93 -1.66
CA ILE A 223 -18.01 26.65 -0.57
C ILE A 223 -17.99 25.15 -0.25
N GLU A 224 -19.15 24.52 -0.10
CA GLU A 224 -19.25 23.09 0.24
C GLU A 224 -18.63 22.20 -0.84
N SER A 225 -18.97 22.41 -2.11
CA SER A 225 -18.38 21.67 -3.23
C SER A 225 -16.87 21.85 -3.33
N THR A 226 -16.37 23.05 -3.05
CA THR A 226 -14.94 23.33 -3.11
C THR A 226 -14.19 22.72 -1.93
N VAL A 227 -14.76 22.78 -0.72
CA VAL A 227 -14.20 22.09 0.46
C VAL A 227 -14.18 20.58 0.24
N LYS A 228 -15.20 20.00 -0.39
CA LYS A 228 -15.22 18.58 -0.77
C LYS A 228 -14.03 18.22 -1.66
N THR A 229 -13.75 19.03 -2.68
CA THR A 229 -12.58 18.83 -3.56
C THR A 229 -11.27 18.90 -2.78
N VAL A 230 -11.12 19.89 -1.89
CA VAL A 230 -9.93 20.03 -1.04
C VAL A 230 -9.72 18.81 -0.13
N VAL A 231 -10.80 18.30 0.48
CA VAL A 231 -10.73 17.09 1.32
C VAL A 231 -10.35 15.87 0.48
N SER A 232 -10.88 15.72 -0.74
CA SER A 232 -10.48 14.63 -1.63
C SER A 232 -9.00 14.71 -2.05
N GLU A 233 -8.49 15.90 -2.36
CA GLU A 233 -7.06 16.09 -2.64
C GLU A 233 -6.19 15.81 -1.39
N ALA A 234 -6.67 16.17 -0.21
CA ALA A 234 -6.00 15.87 1.04
C ALA A 234 -5.92 14.35 1.32
N GLU A 235 -6.94 13.57 0.97
CA GLU A 235 -6.89 12.11 1.06
C GLU A 235 -5.79 11.50 0.17
N VAL A 236 -5.57 12.05 -1.02
CA VAL A 236 -4.47 11.64 -1.90
C VAL A 236 -3.12 11.93 -1.24
N SER A 237 -2.96 13.13 -0.67
CA SER A 237 -1.72 13.50 0.04
C SER A 237 -1.47 12.64 1.29
N ALA A 238 -2.53 12.26 2.00
CA ALA A 238 -2.46 11.37 3.14
C ALA A 238 -2.04 9.96 2.71
N GLY A 239 -2.51 9.47 1.56
CA GLY A 239 -2.06 8.23 0.96
C GLY A 239 -0.56 8.23 0.61
N MET A 240 -0.06 9.32 0.03
CA MET A 240 1.39 9.46 -0.25
C MET A 240 2.22 9.52 1.03
N ALA A 241 1.72 10.18 2.08
CA ALA A 241 2.40 10.23 3.38
C ALA A 241 2.47 8.85 4.04
N VAL A 242 1.40 8.05 3.93
CA VAL A 242 1.39 6.65 4.36
C VAL A 242 2.46 5.85 3.61
N GLU A 243 2.50 5.93 2.28
CA GLU A 243 3.49 5.21 1.46
C GLU A 243 4.93 5.59 1.86
N LYS A 244 5.21 6.89 1.97
CA LYS A 244 6.53 7.39 2.39
C LYS A 244 6.92 6.91 3.78
N ALA A 245 6.02 7.02 4.77
CA ALA A 245 6.30 6.58 6.13
C ALA A 245 6.49 5.05 6.21
N THR A 246 5.75 4.28 5.40
CA THR A 246 5.93 2.82 5.34
C THR A 246 7.27 2.44 4.73
N ASP A 247 7.69 3.13 3.65
CA ASP A 247 8.97 2.90 3.01
C ASP A 247 10.13 3.26 3.94
N GLU A 248 10.05 4.39 4.65
CA GLU A 248 11.08 4.81 5.62
C GLU A 248 11.20 3.83 6.79
N ALA A 249 10.09 3.29 7.30
CA ALA A 249 10.09 2.29 8.36
C ALA A 249 10.74 0.96 7.91
N ILE A 250 10.42 0.49 6.69
CA ILE A 250 11.02 -0.71 6.10
C ILE A 250 12.52 -0.50 5.82
N GLN A 251 12.92 0.68 5.31
CA GLN A 251 14.33 1.00 5.11
C GLN A 251 15.11 0.99 6.43
N ARG A 252 14.51 1.51 7.51
CA ARG A 252 15.12 1.51 8.83
C ARG A 252 15.34 0.07 9.35
N SER A 253 14.38 -0.84 9.19
CA SER A 253 14.54 -2.22 9.63
C SER A 253 15.60 -2.98 8.83
N ILE A 254 15.68 -2.76 7.52
CA ILE A 254 16.75 -3.30 6.65
C ILE A 254 18.12 -2.75 7.08
N GLY A 255 18.22 -1.44 7.33
CA GLY A 255 19.46 -0.79 7.75
C GLY A 255 20.04 -1.37 9.06
N VAL A 256 19.18 -1.74 10.01
CA VAL A 256 19.60 -2.40 11.26
C VAL A 256 20.23 -3.78 10.98
N VAL A 257 19.66 -4.56 10.06
CA VAL A 257 20.21 -5.88 9.69
C VAL A 257 21.54 -5.75 8.97
N ASP A 258 21.64 -4.82 8.01
CA ASP A 258 22.89 -4.58 7.28
C ASP A 258 24.01 -4.07 8.20
N ALA A 259 23.69 -3.20 9.16
CA ALA A 259 24.66 -2.74 10.16
C ALA A 259 25.19 -3.89 11.03
N LYS A 260 24.31 -4.77 11.53
CA LYS A 260 24.74 -5.97 12.29
C LYS A 260 25.58 -6.91 11.44
N TYR A 261 25.21 -7.11 10.18
CA TYR A 261 25.96 -7.96 9.27
C TYR A 261 27.36 -7.42 8.97
N ALA A 262 27.48 -6.11 8.75
CA ALA A 262 28.77 -5.45 8.52
C ALA A 262 29.74 -5.69 9.70
N ILE A 263 29.23 -5.60 10.94
CA ILE A 263 30.01 -5.89 12.16
C ILE A 263 30.49 -7.35 12.14
N CYS A 264 29.60 -8.32 11.89
CA CYS A 264 29.97 -9.73 11.81
C CYS A 264 31.00 -10.01 10.71
N GLN A 265 30.86 -9.39 9.54
CA GLN A 265 31.79 -9.56 8.42
C GLN A 265 33.18 -9.01 8.77
N THR A 266 33.28 -7.86 9.43
CA THR A 266 34.57 -7.32 9.89
C THR A 266 35.27 -8.25 10.88
N ALA A 267 34.53 -8.88 11.80
CA ALA A 267 35.08 -9.86 12.74
C ALA A 267 35.62 -11.11 12.03
N ILE A 268 34.90 -11.61 11.01
CA ILE A 268 35.35 -12.76 10.21
C ILE A 268 36.63 -12.43 9.44
N ILE A 269 36.68 -11.26 8.78
CA ILE A 269 37.87 -10.84 8.03
C ILE A 269 39.08 -10.72 8.97
N ALA A 270 38.91 -10.12 10.15
CA ALA A 270 39.97 -10.03 11.14
C ALA A 270 40.51 -11.40 11.57
N SER A 271 39.62 -12.38 11.78
CA SER A 271 40.01 -13.76 12.09
C SER A 271 40.79 -14.44 10.96
N VAL A 272 40.35 -14.28 9.70
CA VAL A 272 41.05 -14.83 8.53
C VAL A 272 42.44 -14.21 8.37
N VAL A 273 42.56 -12.88 8.54
CA VAL A 273 43.85 -12.18 8.50
C VAL A 273 44.79 -12.70 9.60
N ALA A 274 44.28 -12.91 10.82
CA ALA A 274 45.08 -13.47 11.90
C ALA A 274 45.61 -14.89 11.59
N ILE A 275 44.77 -15.75 11.00
CA ILE A 275 45.18 -17.10 10.58
C ILE A 275 46.27 -17.03 9.49
N LEU A 276 46.11 -16.15 8.49
CA LEU A 276 47.10 -15.98 7.42
C LEU A 276 48.46 -15.50 7.96
N ILE A 277 48.48 -14.61 8.96
CA ILE A 277 49.72 -14.16 9.61
C ILE A 277 50.42 -15.33 10.32
N ILE A 278 49.67 -16.16 11.06
CA ILE A 278 50.22 -17.35 11.74
C ILE A 278 50.83 -18.33 10.72
N VAL A 279 50.11 -18.61 9.62
CA VAL A 279 50.60 -19.49 8.55
C VAL A 279 51.86 -18.93 7.89
N LEU A 280 51.91 -17.62 7.61
CA LEU A 280 53.10 -16.96 7.07
C LEU A 280 54.32 -17.11 7.98
N ILE A 281 54.15 -16.91 9.30
CA ILE A 281 55.23 -17.11 10.28
C ILE A 281 55.73 -18.56 10.26
N MET A 282 54.82 -19.54 10.24
CA MET A 282 55.20 -20.96 10.16
C MET A 282 55.99 -21.28 8.89
N VAL A 283 55.60 -20.72 7.74
CA VAL A 283 56.32 -20.89 6.46
C VAL A 283 57.72 -20.28 6.51
N ILE A 284 57.88 -19.07 7.08
CA ILE A 284 59.20 -18.43 7.21
C ILE A 284 60.12 -19.27 8.11
N ILE A 285 59.64 -19.69 9.28
CA ILE A 285 60.42 -20.56 10.19
C ILE A 285 60.80 -21.87 9.49
N TYR A 286 59.84 -22.50 8.78
CA TYR A 286 60.08 -23.71 8.02
C TYR A 286 61.16 -23.52 6.94
N LEU A 287 61.12 -22.42 6.18
CA LEU A 287 62.12 -22.12 5.15
C LEU A 287 63.51 -21.90 5.75
N ILE A 288 63.61 -21.20 6.90
CA ILE A 288 64.88 -21.02 7.63
C ILE A 288 65.44 -22.37 8.08
N LEU A 289 64.60 -23.22 8.69
CA LEU A 289 65.01 -24.56 9.14
C LEU A 289 65.44 -25.44 7.97
N ARG A 290 64.70 -25.42 6.85
CA ARG A 290 65.01 -26.16 5.63
C ARG A 290 66.32 -25.70 5.01
N TYR A 291 66.56 -24.39 4.95
CA TYR A 291 67.80 -23.80 4.46
C TYR A 291 69.00 -24.24 5.33
N ARG A 292 68.87 -24.20 6.66
CA ARG A 292 69.92 -24.68 7.58
C ARG A 292 70.23 -26.17 7.40
N ARG A 293 69.22 -27.02 7.20
CA ARG A 293 69.43 -28.47 6.93
C ARG A 293 70.21 -28.68 5.63
N LYS A 294 69.84 -28.01 4.53
CA LYS A 294 70.56 -28.12 3.25
C LYS A 294 72.01 -27.65 3.36
N LYS A 295 72.28 -26.56 4.07
CA LYS A 295 73.65 -26.05 4.27
C LYS A 295 74.52 -27.03 5.07
N LYS A 296 73.96 -27.71 6.08
CA LYS A 296 74.68 -28.77 6.83
C LYS A 296 75.05 -29.97 5.95
N MET A 297 74.21 -30.35 4.98
CA MET A 297 74.49 -31.48 4.08
C MET A 297 75.66 -31.17 3.12
N LYS A 298 75.73 -29.95 2.57
CA LYS A 298 76.80 -29.55 1.65
C LYS A 298 78.19 -29.50 2.31
N LYS A 299 78.26 -29.21 3.62
CA LYS A 299 79.52 -29.21 4.38
C LYS A 299 80.09 -30.61 4.66
N LYS A 300 79.33 -31.69 4.44
CA LYS A 300 79.80 -33.07 4.66
C LYS A 300 80.34 -33.75 3.39
N LEU A 301 80.23 -33.08 2.24
CA LEU A 301 80.63 -33.57 0.91
C LEU A 301 81.93 -32.91 0.40
N GLN A 302 82.49 -31.98 1.16
CA GLN A 302 83.87 -31.48 1.04
C GLN A 302 84.66 -32.06 2.21
#